data_AF-A0A967GNV5-F1
#
_entry.id   AF-A0A967GNV5-F1
#
_cell.length_a   1.000
_cell.length_b   1.000
_cell.length_c   1.000
_cell.angle_alpha   90.00
_cell.angle_beta   90.00
_cell.angle_gamma   90.00
#
_symmetry.space_group_name_H-M   'P 1'
#
loop_
_entity.id
_entity.type
_entity.pdbx_description
1 polymer ?
#
loop_
_entity_poly.entity_id
_entity_poly.type
_entity_poly.pdbx_seq_one_letter_code
_entity_poly.pdbx_strand_id
1 'polypeptide(L)' 'HALDKCGIPLLVLELNADTVRDLKQRGVKALFADARQPEALEMAGISRARSIAFTFPDAEAAAAGMRLAREKNPEILVY' A
#
# COMPACT_ATOMS: atom_id res chain seq x y z
N HIS A 1 -0.66 13.83 -6.92
CA HIS A 1 -1.52 12.75 -7.45
C HIS A 1 -2.92 12.90 -6.85
N ALA A 2 -3.94 12.21 -7.36
CA ALA A 2 -5.36 12.43 -7.00
C ALA A 2 -5.66 12.32 -5.49
N LEU A 3 -4.88 11.54 -4.73
CA LEU A 3 -5.07 11.35 -3.29
C LEU A 3 -4.44 12.46 -2.42
N ASP A 4 -3.36 13.11 -2.87
CA ASP A 4 -2.68 14.17 -2.11
C ASP A 4 -3.59 15.40 -1.87
N LYS A 5 -4.56 15.61 -2.77
CA LYS A 5 -5.47 16.77 -2.74
C LYS A 5 -6.63 16.61 -1.74
N CYS A 6 -6.90 15.39 -1.24
CA CYS A 6 -8.05 15.12 -0.39
C CYS A 6 -7.73 15.10 1.12
N GLY A 7 -6.46 15.31 1.51
CA GLY A 7 -6.05 15.27 2.92
C GLY A 7 -6.20 13.89 3.57
N ILE A 8 -6.36 12.84 2.77
CA ILE A 8 -6.49 11.46 3.26
C ILE A 8 -5.07 10.96 3.59
N PRO A 9 -4.82 10.50 4.82
CA PRO A 9 -3.54 9.88 5.15
C PRO A 9 -3.27 8.66 4.24
N LEU A 10 -2.18 8.73 3.48
CA LEU A 10 -1.74 7.70 2.55
C LEU A 10 -0.35 7.19 2.95
N LEU A 11 -0.10 5.91 2.71
CA LEU A 11 1.20 5.26 2.77
C LEU A 11 1.37 4.39 1.52
N VAL A 12 2.50 4.51 0.83
CA VAL A 12 2.83 3.71 -0.36
C VAL A 12 3.83 2.62 0.02
N LEU A 13 3.57 1.38 -0.41
CA LEU A 13 4.55 0.28 -0.39
C LEU A 13 5.13 0.13 -1.80
N GLU A 14 6.45 0.10 -1.93
CA GLU A 14 7.12 0.09 -3.23
C GLU A 14 8.45 -0.69 -3.16
N LEU A 15 8.77 -1.42 -4.22
CA LEU A 15 10.00 -2.23 -4.36
C LEU A 15 11.10 -1.52 -5.16
N ASN A 16 10.82 -0.37 -5.77
CA ASN A 16 11.80 0.49 -6.38
C ASN A 16 12.28 1.58 -5.39
N ALA A 17 13.54 1.51 -4.99
CA ALA A 17 14.13 2.44 -4.01
C ALA A 17 14.18 3.89 -4.50
N ASP A 18 14.32 4.12 -5.80
CA ASP A 18 14.32 5.46 -6.39
C ASP A 18 12.91 6.04 -6.36
N THR A 19 11.88 5.26 -6.69
CA THR A 19 10.47 5.67 -6.54
C THR A 19 10.15 6.02 -5.08
N VAL A 20 10.61 5.22 -4.10
CA VAL A 20 10.43 5.53 -2.68
C VAL A 20 11.09 6.86 -2.30
N ARG A 21 12.29 7.12 -2.82
CA ARG A 21 13.02 8.38 -2.58
C ARG A 21 12.23 9.57 -3.12
N ASP A 22 11.75 9.46 -4.36
CA ASP A 22 11.00 10.53 -5.04
C ASP A 22 9.66 10.82 -4.34
N LEU A 23 8.95 9.79 -3.89
CA LEU A 23 7.71 9.92 -3.12
C LEU A 23 7.97 10.67 -1.80
N LYS A 24 9.02 10.29 -1.08
CA LYS A 24 9.40 10.96 0.18
C LYS A 24 9.79 12.42 -0.03
N GLN A 25 10.54 12.73 -1.10
CA GLN A 25 10.88 14.11 -1.46
C GLN A 25 9.64 14.96 -1.75
N ARG A 26 8.58 14.34 -2.27
CA ARG A 26 7.28 14.97 -2.53
C ARG A 26 6.37 15.03 -1.30
N GLY A 27 6.83 14.61 -0.13
CA GLY A 27 6.06 14.61 1.12
C GLY A 27 5.09 13.43 1.26
N VAL A 28 5.13 12.45 0.35
CA VAL A 28 4.32 11.23 0.43
C VAL A 28 5.02 10.24 1.35
N LYS A 29 4.27 9.67 2.31
CA LYS A 29 4.81 8.59 3.14
C LYS A 29 4.96 7.34 2.28
N ALA A 30 6.17 6.77 2.25
CA ALA A 30 6.46 5.55 1.50
C ALA A 30 7.40 4.62 2.26
N LEU A 31 7.21 3.31 2.11
CA LEU A 31 8.08 2.25 2.61
C LEU A 31 8.64 1.47 1.44
N PHE A 32 9.93 1.11 1.54
CA PHE A 32 10.54 0.13 0.66
C PHE A 32 10.17 -1.26 1.17
N ALA A 33 9.12 -1.87 0.60
CA ALA A 33 8.56 -3.12 1.09
C ALA A 33 7.64 -3.78 0.06
N ASP A 34 7.47 -5.10 0.18
CA ASP A 34 6.60 -5.91 -0.68
C ASP A 34 5.20 -6.04 -0.07
N ALA A 35 4.16 -5.64 -0.79
CA ALA A 35 2.77 -5.77 -0.34
C ALA A 35 2.28 -7.23 -0.19
N ARG A 36 3.06 -8.21 -0.67
CA ARG A 36 2.80 -9.64 -0.48
C ARG A 36 3.32 -10.17 0.86
N GLN A 37 4.11 -9.37 1.60
CA GLN A 37 4.65 -9.77 2.88
C GLN A 37 3.71 -9.34 4.03
N PRO A 38 3.31 -10.27 4.93
CA PRO A 38 2.46 -9.97 6.08
C PRO A 38 3.00 -8.83 6.95
N GLU A 39 4.31 -8.82 7.19
CA GLU A 39 4.99 -7.83 8.02
C GLU A 39 4.94 -6.43 7.39
N ALA A 40 5.01 -6.35 6.06
CA ALA A 40 4.92 -5.09 5.34
C ALA A 40 3.51 -4.48 5.46
N LEU A 41 2.46 -5.30 5.34
CA LEU A 41 1.08 -4.83 5.55
C LEU A 41 0.82 -4.44 7.01
N GLU A 42 1.39 -5.17 7.97
CA GLU A 42 1.29 -4.81 9.39
C GLU A 42 1.97 -3.47 9.68
N MET A 43 3.20 -3.26 9.19
CA MET A 43 3.90 -1.98 9.26
C MET A 43 3.12 -0.84 8.57
N ALA A 44 2.38 -1.17 7.52
CA ALA A 44 1.50 -0.24 6.84
C ALA A 44 0.22 0.11 7.62
N GLY A 45 -0.06 -0.61 8.70
CA GLY A 45 -1.25 -0.44 9.52
C GLY A 45 -2.52 -0.99 8.85
N ILE A 46 -2.40 -2.09 8.11
CA ILE A 46 -3.52 -2.71 7.37
C ILE A 46 -4.76 -2.96 8.24
N SER A 47 -4.56 -3.34 9.50
CA SER A 47 -5.60 -3.65 10.48
C SER A 47 -6.53 -2.46 10.80
N ARG A 48 -6.09 -1.23 10.50
CA ARG A 48 -6.85 0.02 10.68
C ARG A 48 -7.07 0.79 9.37
N ALA A 49 -6.58 0.26 8.25
CA ALA A 49 -6.73 0.91 6.96
C ALA A 49 -8.18 0.81 6.48
N ARG A 50 -8.70 1.90 5.90
CA ARG A 50 -10.05 1.91 5.29
C ARG A 50 -10.07 1.31 3.89
N SER A 51 -8.95 1.37 3.20
CA SER A 51 -8.82 0.90 1.83
C SER A 51 -7.37 0.60 1.47
N ILE A 52 -7.19 -0.25 0.47
CA ILE A 52 -5.92 -0.56 -0.19
C ILE A 52 -6.13 -0.57 -1.71
N ALA A 53 -5.12 -0.15 -2.47
CA ALA A 53 -5.15 -0.18 -3.93
C ALA A 53 -3.88 -0.85 -4.48
N PHE A 54 -4.03 -1.78 -5.41
CA PHE A 54 -2.90 -2.42 -6.10
C PHE A 54 -2.74 -1.78 -7.48
N THR A 55 -1.62 -1.10 -7.71
CA THR A 55 -1.43 -0.22 -8.89
C THR A 55 -0.31 -0.70 -9.83
N PHE A 56 0.07 -1.98 -9.71
CA PHE A 56 1.08 -2.63 -10.55
C PHE A 56 0.43 -3.68 -11.47
N PRO A 57 1.05 -3.99 -12.62
CA PRO A 57 0.43 -4.85 -13.64
C PRO A 57 0.40 -6.35 -13.29
N ASP A 58 1.13 -6.78 -12.27
CA ASP A 58 1.19 -8.19 -11.84
C ASP A 58 -0.09 -8.60 -11.10
N ALA A 59 -0.99 -9.26 -11.82
CA ALA A 59 -2.28 -9.71 -11.29
C ALA A 59 -2.15 -10.79 -10.19
N GLU A 60 -1.14 -11.66 -10.27
CA GLU A 60 -0.94 -12.71 -9.26
C GLU A 60 -0.45 -12.11 -7.95
N ALA A 61 0.51 -11.19 -8.02
CA ALA A 61 0.98 -10.45 -6.87
C ALA A 61 -0.13 -9.61 -6.23
N ALA A 62 -0.99 -8.96 -7.04
CA ALA A 62 -2.12 -8.19 -6.55
C ALA A 62 -3.15 -9.09 -5.85
N ALA A 63 -3.46 -10.25 -6.43
CA ALA A 63 -4.37 -11.22 -5.81
C ALA A 63 -3.82 -11.80 -4.50
N ALA A 64 -2.51 -12.05 -4.42
CA ALA A 64 -1.86 -12.50 -3.18
C ALA A 64 -1.94 -11.43 -2.09
N GLY A 65 -1.61 -10.18 -2.42
CA GLY A 65 -1.74 -9.05 -1.50
C GLY A 65 -3.18 -8.81 -1.06
N MET A 66 -4.16 -8.94 -1.97
CA MET A 66 -5.58 -8.80 -1.65
C MET A 66 -6.05 -9.85 -0.64
N ARG A 67 -5.67 -11.12 -0.81
CA ARG A 67 -6.01 -12.19 0.13
C ARG A 67 -5.47 -11.89 1.51
N LEU A 68 -4.18 -11.57 1.59
CA LEU A 68 -3.51 -11.25 2.84
C LEU A 68 -4.10 -9.99 3.52
N ALA A 69 -4.45 -8.97 2.75
CA ALA A 69 -5.09 -7.76 3.27
C ALA A 69 -6.45 -8.08 3.92
N ARG A 70 -7.28 -8.92 3.28
CA ARG A 70 -8.58 -9.35 3.82
C ARG A 70 -8.46 -10.27 5.02
N GLU A 71 -7.41 -11.10 5.09
CA GLU A 71 -7.13 -11.91 6.28
C GLU A 71 -6.82 -11.04 7.52
N LYS A 72 -6.10 -9.93 7.32
CA LYS A 72 -5.77 -8.97 8.40
C LYS A 72 -6.90 -8.00 8.72
N ASN A 73 -7.68 -7.61 7.71
CA ASN A 73 -8.76 -6.65 7.82
C ASN A 73 -9.91 -7.06 6.89
N PRO A 74 -10.89 -7.85 7.37
CA PRO A 74 -11.98 -8.37 6.55
C PRO A 74 -12.85 -7.29 5.89
N GLU A 75 -12.93 -6.10 6.49
CA GLU A 75 -13.76 -4.98 6.05
C GLU A 75 -13.01 -4.03 5.09
N ILE A 76 -11.77 -4.33 4.72
CA ILE A 76 -10.98 -3.43 3.88
C ILE A 76 -11.52 -3.33 2.46
N LEU A 77 -11.69 -2.09 1.99
CA LEU A 77 -12.01 -1.84 0.59
C LEU A 77 -10.77 -2.05 -0.28
N VAL A 78 -10.88 -2.89 -1.30
CA VAL A 78 -9.78 -3.18 -2.22
C VAL A 78 -10.10 -2.61 -3.61
N TYR A 79 -9.14 -1.87 -4.17
CA TYR A 79 -9.19 -1.27 -5.50
C TYR A 79 -8.10 -1.80 -6.42
#